data_AF-A0A833HL09-F1
#
_entry.id   AF-A0A833HL09-F1
#
_cell.length_a   1.000
_cell.length_b   1.000
_cell.length_c   1.000
_cell.angle_alpha   90.00
_cell.angle_beta   90.00
_cell.angle_gamma   90.00
#
_symmetry.space_group_name_H-M   'P 1'
#
loop_
_entity.id
_entity.type
_entity.pdbx_description
1 polymer ?
#
loop_
_entity_poly.entity_id
_entity_poly.type
_entity_poly.pdbx_seq_one_letter_code
_entity_poly.pdbx_strand_id
1 'polypeptide(L)'
;MLSYAHETVSEKQRMAQTSVAVKIKDLVGILIEESVINSVYGDDEFITEYEDVLSVSIIEFHALRQYIENPNISTQHGVKGESHDTVFFIANDSNRTPIVHMYKFLELWSMNDVSLTTFEQYYYEYKSWIKETDCSLGFSLKDLTVELFKENEGYITQRVSDLVSHFEGNIYFDFLCKKIHLEYLKKPNKTRACKCLKDSMVYGSLSAYKLFYVGCSRARKNLTIFMDKRKVLNFEADLCSKLITTGFNVDKR
;
A
#
# COMPACT_ATOMS: atom_id res chain seq x y z
N MET A 1 28.25 -38.73 42.21
CA MET A 1 29.47 -38.15 41.59
C MET A 1 29.00 -37.43 40.33
N LEU A 2 28.54 -36.18 40.47
CA LEU A 2 28.01 -35.35 39.38
C LEU A 2 29.14 -34.47 38.86
N SER A 3 29.56 -34.72 37.63
CA SER A 3 30.53 -33.92 36.89
C SER A 3 29.81 -32.72 36.27
N TYR A 4 30.13 -31.51 36.73
CA TYR A 4 29.75 -30.26 36.09
C TYR A 4 30.65 -30.05 34.86
N ALA A 5 30.07 -30.07 33.67
CA ALA A 5 30.74 -29.59 32.46
C ALA A 5 30.78 -28.06 32.52
N HIS A 6 32.00 -27.52 32.63
CA HIS A 6 32.27 -26.10 32.44
C HIS A 6 32.08 -25.75 30.96
N GLU A 7 30.97 -25.09 30.61
CA GLU A 7 30.94 -24.24 29.42
C GLU A 7 31.94 -23.11 29.63
N THR A 8 32.99 -23.10 28.82
CA THR A 8 34.06 -22.11 28.92
C THR A 8 33.62 -20.79 28.31
N VAL A 9 33.89 -19.71 29.04
CA VAL A 9 33.59 -18.28 28.72
C VAL A 9 34.11 -17.83 27.33
N SER A 10 34.96 -18.63 26.68
CA SER A 10 35.55 -18.41 25.36
C SER A 10 34.54 -18.40 24.20
N GLU A 11 33.49 -19.23 24.22
CA GLU A 11 32.52 -19.29 23.10
C GLU A 11 31.54 -18.10 23.10
N LYS A 12 31.13 -17.62 24.28
CA LYS A 12 30.33 -16.39 24.40
C LYS A 12 31.10 -15.15 23.95
N GLN A 13 32.40 -15.08 24.20
CA GLN A 13 33.24 -13.98 23.70
C GLN A 13 33.48 -14.06 22.18
N ARG A 14 33.59 -15.27 21.61
CA ARG A 14 33.64 -15.45 20.15
C ARG A 14 32.32 -15.08 19.46
N MET A 15 31.17 -15.44 20.02
CA MET A 15 29.86 -15.03 19.47
C MET A 15 29.57 -13.53 19.65
N ALA A 16 30.07 -12.91 20.72
CA ALA A 16 29.91 -11.46 20.94
C ALA A 16 30.83 -10.61 20.03
N GLN A 17 32.01 -11.14 19.66
CA GLN A 17 32.97 -10.43 18.80
C GLN A 17 32.69 -10.54 17.30
N THR A 18 31.77 -11.41 16.85
CA THR A 18 31.28 -11.47 15.46
C THR A 18 29.92 -10.78 15.28
N SER A 19 29.53 -9.86 16.18
CA SER A 19 28.29 -9.07 16.07
C SER A 19 28.37 -7.92 15.06
N VAL A 20 29.15 -8.11 13.99
CA VAL A 20 29.21 -7.18 12.86
C VAL A 20 28.05 -7.50 11.92
N ALA A 21 26.98 -6.71 12.03
CA ALA A 21 26.10 -6.25 10.95
C ALA A 21 25.85 -7.18 9.74
N VAL A 22 25.67 -8.49 9.94
CA VAL A 22 25.30 -9.38 8.83
C VAL A 22 23.89 -9.02 8.38
N LYS A 23 23.75 -8.66 7.11
CA LYS A 23 22.47 -8.33 6.48
C LYS A 23 21.81 -9.58 5.93
N ILE A 24 20.51 -9.50 5.69
CA ILE A 24 19.75 -10.56 5.03
C ILE A 24 20.38 -10.86 3.65
N LYS A 25 20.87 -9.84 2.93
CA LYS A 25 21.61 -9.99 1.67
C LYS A 25 22.81 -10.93 1.78
N ASP A 26 23.60 -10.81 2.84
CA ASP A 26 24.81 -11.60 3.02
C ASP A 26 24.47 -13.08 3.27
N LEU A 27 23.39 -13.34 4.03
CA LEU A 27 22.89 -14.70 4.23
C LEU A 27 22.34 -15.31 2.94
N VAL A 28 21.56 -14.55 2.16
CA VAL A 28 21.06 -15.02 0.85
C VAL A 28 22.23 -15.38 -0.07
N GLY A 29 23.28 -14.57 -0.10
CA GLY A 29 24.52 -14.86 -0.83
C GLY A 29 25.13 -16.20 -0.42
N ILE A 30 25.34 -16.42 0.89
CA ILE A 30 25.89 -17.68 1.41
C ILE A 30 25.00 -18.88 1.04
N LEU A 31 23.67 -18.74 1.15
CA LEU A 31 22.74 -19.85 0.84
C LEU A 31 22.74 -20.20 -0.66
N ILE A 32 23.00 -19.23 -1.54
CA ILE A 32 23.19 -19.48 -2.98
C ILE A 32 24.53 -20.16 -3.22
N GLU A 33 25.62 -19.67 -2.61
CA GLU A 33 26.96 -20.27 -2.72
C GLU A 33 26.97 -21.74 -2.28
N GLU A 34 26.30 -22.03 -1.16
CA GLU A 34 26.14 -23.40 -0.62
C GLU A 34 25.08 -24.22 -1.37
N SER A 35 24.49 -23.69 -2.44
CA SER A 35 23.43 -24.35 -3.24
C SER A 35 22.21 -24.80 -2.43
N VAL A 36 21.93 -24.13 -1.32
CA VAL A 36 20.74 -24.36 -0.48
C VAL A 36 19.51 -23.74 -1.14
N ILE A 37 19.67 -22.62 -1.82
CA ILE A 37 18.61 -21.94 -2.58
C ILE A 37 19.07 -21.63 -4.01
N ASN A 38 18.10 -21.37 -4.90
CA ASN A 38 18.36 -21.10 -6.31
C ASN A 38 19.05 -19.73 -6.51
N SER A 39 19.96 -19.63 -7.47
CA SER A 39 20.65 -18.38 -7.82
C SER A 39 19.72 -17.28 -8.34
N VAL A 40 18.48 -17.59 -8.74
CA VAL A 40 17.44 -16.59 -9.06
C VAL A 40 17.21 -15.60 -7.90
N TYR A 41 17.42 -16.02 -6.65
CA TYR A 41 17.28 -15.12 -5.48
C TYR A 41 18.47 -14.15 -5.29
N GLY A 42 19.41 -14.12 -6.24
CA GLY A 42 20.55 -13.21 -6.25
C GLY A 42 20.74 -12.47 -7.57
N ASP A 43 19.76 -12.51 -8.47
CA ASP A 43 19.81 -11.73 -9.70
C ASP A 43 19.46 -10.25 -9.48
N ASP A 44 19.79 -9.41 -10.46
CA ASP A 44 19.62 -7.96 -10.36
C ASP A 44 18.15 -7.55 -10.23
N GLU A 45 17.22 -8.31 -10.81
CA GLU A 45 15.78 -8.05 -10.73
C GLU A 45 15.26 -8.29 -9.31
N PHE A 46 15.61 -9.44 -8.71
CA PHE A 46 15.26 -9.78 -7.34
C PHE A 46 15.91 -8.82 -6.33
N ILE A 47 17.20 -8.52 -6.48
CA ILE A 47 17.90 -7.59 -5.58
C ILE A 47 17.23 -6.21 -5.64
N THR A 48 16.86 -5.72 -6.82
CA THR A 48 16.21 -4.43 -6.98
C THR A 48 14.80 -4.40 -6.36
N GLU A 49 14.04 -5.49 -6.50
CA GLU A 49 12.69 -5.58 -5.91
C GLU A 49 12.72 -5.62 -4.38
N TYR A 50 13.71 -6.30 -3.79
CA TYR A 50 13.78 -6.59 -2.35
C TYR A 50 14.88 -5.84 -1.59
N GLU A 51 15.53 -4.83 -2.19
CA GLU A 51 16.67 -4.11 -1.59
C GLU A 51 16.37 -3.61 -0.16
N ASP A 52 15.17 -3.08 0.08
CA ASP A 52 14.75 -2.61 1.40
C ASP A 52 14.83 -3.74 2.45
N VAL A 53 14.37 -4.94 2.12
CA VAL A 53 14.39 -6.11 3.02
C VAL A 53 15.81 -6.68 3.12
N LEU A 54 16.50 -6.82 1.99
CA LEU A 54 17.85 -7.35 1.93
C LEU A 54 18.85 -6.50 2.72
N SER A 55 18.58 -5.20 2.85
CA SER A 55 19.40 -4.25 3.61
C SER A 55 19.29 -4.39 5.14
N VAL A 56 18.28 -5.10 5.64
CA VAL A 56 18.00 -5.29 7.07
C VAL A 56 19.02 -6.23 7.71
N SER A 57 19.39 -5.96 8.97
CA SER A 57 20.25 -6.86 9.74
C SER A 57 19.53 -8.15 10.15
N ILE A 58 20.22 -9.29 10.10
CA ILE A 58 19.71 -10.58 10.56
C ILE A 58 19.31 -10.56 12.04
N ILE A 59 19.89 -9.67 12.84
CA ILE A 59 19.52 -9.51 14.25
C ILE A 59 18.05 -9.06 14.38
N GLU A 60 17.56 -8.20 13.49
CA GLU A 60 16.15 -7.79 13.45
C GLU A 60 15.24 -8.96 13.09
N PHE A 61 15.67 -9.85 12.19
CA PHE A 61 14.94 -11.07 11.87
C PHE A 61 14.84 -12.01 13.08
N HIS A 62 15.92 -12.16 13.85
CA HIS A 62 15.89 -12.93 15.10
C HIS A 62 14.98 -12.29 16.15
N ALA A 63 15.05 -10.98 16.31
CA ALA A 63 14.18 -10.24 17.23
C ALA A 63 12.70 -10.41 16.83
N LEU A 64 12.38 -10.30 15.55
CA LEU A 64 11.05 -10.54 15.00
C LEU A 64 10.58 -11.97 15.28
N ARG A 65 11.43 -12.98 15.04
CA ARG A 65 11.09 -14.39 15.32
C ARG A 65 10.77 -14.61 16.80
N GLN A 66 11.63 -14.13 17.70
CA GLN A 66 11.42 -14.26 19.15
C GLN A 66 10.12 -13.58 19.59
N TYR A 67 9.83 -12.43 18.99
CA TYR A 67 8.59 -11.72 19.23
C TYR A 67 7.35 -12.45 18.67
N ILE A 68 7.42 -13.08 17.49
CA ILE A 68 6.32 -13.90 16.95
C ILE A 68 6.06 -15.13 17.84
N GLU A 69 7.11 -15.75 18.38
CA GLU A 69 7.00 -16.90 19.28
C GLU A 69 6.40 -16.52 20.65
N ASN A 70 6.56 -15.27 21.11
CA ASN A 70 5.97 -14.78 22.36
C ASN A 70 5.61 -13.27 22.29
N PRO A 71 4.49 -12.90 21.65
CA PRO A 71 4.17 -11.51 21.34
C PRO A 71 3.65 -10.77 22.58
N ASN A 72 4.41 -9.77 23.04
CA ASN A 72 4.00 -8.90 24.16
C ASN A 72 3.14 -7.70 23.71
N ILE A 73 2.99 -7.48 22.41
CA ILE A 73 2.20 -6.43 21.78
C ILE A 73 1.46 -7.10 20.61
N SER A 74 0.18 -6.80 20.37
CA SER A 74 -0.51 -7.31 19.18
C SER A 74 -0.11 -6.47 17.97
N THR A 75 0.76 -7.01 17.12
CA THR A 75 1.01 -6.48 15.76
C THR A 75 0.23 -7.28 14.74
N GLN A 76 -1.04 -7.57 15.03
CA GLN A 76 -1.97 -8.06 14.02
C GLN A 76 -2.29 -6.96 13.01
N HIS A 77 -1.36 -6.74 12.08
CA HIS A 77 -1.60 -6.05 10.83
C HIS A 77 -1.44 -7.10 9.73
N GLY A 78 -2.56 -7.73 9.34
CA GLY A 78 -2.65 -8.49 8.08
C GLY A 78 -2.84 -10.00 8.16
N VAL A 79 -2.95 -10.63 9.33
CA VAL A 79 -3.34 -12.06 9.44
C VAL A 79 -4.74 -12.21 10.00
N LYS A 80 -5.57 -13.03 9.33
CA LYS A 80 -6.98 -13.39 9.60
C LYS A 80 -7.18 -14.17 10.93
N GLY A 81 -6.45 -13.81 11.99
CA GLY A 81 -6.19 -14.68 13.16
C GLY A 81 -6.97 -14.34 14.44
N GLU A 82 -7.11 -13.07 14.82
CA GLU A 82 -7.97 -12.70 15.96
C GLU A 82 -9.29 -12.16 15.43
N SER A 83 -10.35 -12.93 15.66
CA SER A 83 -11.71 -12.59 15.29
C SER A 83 -12.51 -12.35 16.56
N HIS A 84 -13.24 -11.24 16.59
CA HIS A 84 -14.05 -10.82 17.73
C HIS A 84 -15.50 -11.13 17.47
N ASP A 85 -16.29 -11.44 18.51
CA ASP A 85 -17.73 -11.64 18.35
C ASP A 85 -18.40 -10.39 17.79
N THR A 86 -17.96 -9.21 18.22
CA THR A 86 -18.50 -7.90 17.79
C THR A 86 -17.35 -6.96 17.43
N VAL A 87 -17.49 -6.26 16.29
CA VAL A 87 -16.55 -5.24 15.83
C VAL A 87 -17.32 -3.96 15.52
N PHE A 88 -16.77 -2.85 16.01
CA PHE A 88 -17.17 -1.50 15.62
C PHE A 88 -16.14 -0.94 14.67
N PHE A 89 -16.54 -0.70 13.42
CA PHE A 89 -15.70 -0.07 12.41
C PHE A 89 -16.02 1.42 12.34
N ILE A 90 -15.05 2.28 12.64
CA ILE A 90 -15.21 3.73 12.58
C ILE A 90 -14.59 4.22 11.27
N ALA A 91 -15.42 4.64 10.32
CA ALA A 91 -14.96 5.11 9.02
C ALA A 91 -14.42 6.54 9.12
N ASN A 92 -13.14 6.74 8.80
CA ASN A 92 -12.53 8.06 8.73
C ASN A 92 -11.47 8.19 7.63
N ASP A 93 -11.28 9.41 7.14
CA ASP A 93 -10.18 9.73 6.23
C ASP A 93 -8.91 10.05 7.00
N SER A 94 -7.78 9.86 6.35
CA SER A 94 -6.47 10.36 6.75
C SER A 94 -5.76 10.92 5.52
N ASN A 95 -5.38 12.20 5.59
CA ASN A 95 -4.51 12.83 4.60
C ASN A 95 -3.03 12.80 5.02
N ARG A 96 -2.73 12.17 6.16
CA ARG A 96 -1.38 11.98 6.71
C ARG A 96 -0.94 10.53 6.48
N THR A 97 0.17 10.11 7.05
CA THR A 97 0.63 8.71 6.98
C THR A 97 -0.08 7.86 8.05
N PRO A 98 -0.80 6.78 7.69
CA PRO A 98 -1.08 6.30 6.33
C PRO A 98 -2.21 7.10 5.64
N ILE A 99 -2.09 7.28 4.32
CA ILE A 99 -3.10 7.98 3.51
C ILE A 99 -4.29 7.04 3.33
N VAL A 100 -5.48 7.51 3.70
CA VAL A 100 -6.74 6.75 3.66
C VAL A 100 -7.85 7.69 3.20
N HIS A 101 -8.53 7.34 2.12
CA HIS A 101 -9.67 8.09 1.60
C HIS A 101 -10.93 7.22 1.71
N MET A 102 -11.35 6.98 2.95
CA MET A 102 -12.42 6.03 3.29
C MET A 102 -13.73 6.43 2.62
N TYR A 103 -14.12 7.71 2.69
CA TYR A 103 -15.39 8.13 2.11
C TYR A 103 -15.34 8.12 0.57
N LYS A 104 -14.17 8.36 -0.03
CA LYS A 104 -14.01 8.24 -1.49
C LYS A 104 -14.11 6.79 -1.95
N PHE A 105 -13.56 5.86 -1.17
CA PHE A 105 -13.73 4.42 -1.40
C PHE A 105 -15.19 3.99 -1.22
N LEU A 106 -15.88 4.42 -0.16
CA LEU A 106 -17.28 4.07 0.07
C LEU A 106 -18.20 4.59 -1.05
N GLU A 107 -17.92 5.81 -1.55
CA GLU A 107 -18.62 6.37 -2.71
C GLU A 107 -18.41 5.49 -3.95
N LEU A 108 -17.15 5.14 -4.28
CA LEU A 108 -16.81 4.23 -5.39
C LEU A 108 -17.53 2.89 -5.27
N TRP A 109 -17.46 2.27 -4.08
CA TRP A 109 -18.05 0.96 -3.78
C TRP A 109 -19.58 0.97 -3.81
N SER A 110 -20.21 2.09 -3.47
CA SER A 110 -21.66 2.22 -3.50
C SER A 110 -22.24 2.22 -4.92
N MET A 111 -21.46 2.70 -5.89
CA MET A 111 -21.91 2.88 -7.28
C MET A 111 -21.39 1.80 -8.24
N ASN A 112 -20.41 1.00 -7.82
CA ASN A 112 -19.73 0.05 -8.69
C ASN A 112 -19.48 -1.28 -7.96
N ASP A 113 -19.25 -2.34 -8.74
CA ASP A 113 -18.71 -3.58 -8.20
C ASP A 113 -17.20 -3.53 -8.23
N VAL A 114 -16.61 -3.50 -7.02
CA VAL A 114 -15.19 -3.30 -6.82
C VAL A 114 -14.59 -4.59 -6.27
N SER A 115 -13.51 -5.06 -6.88
CA SER A 115 -12.69 -6.13 -6.32
C SER A 115 -11.33 -5.60 -5.89
N LEU A 116 -10.74 -6.18 -4.85
CA LEU A 116 -9.40 -5.81 -4.40
C LEU A 116 -8.37 -6.07 -5.51
N THR A 117 -8.44 -7.24 -6.16
CA THR A 117 -7.51 -7.67 -7.20
C THR A 117 -7.48 -6.69 -8.38
N THR A 118 -8.65 -6.34 -8.93
CA THR A 118 -8.73 -5.40 -10.07
C THR A 118 -8.32 -4.00 -9.67
N PHE A 119 -8.57 -3.59 -8.42
CA PHE A 119 -8.16 -2.28 -7.92
C PHE A 119 -6.63 -2.21 -7.72
N GLU A 120 -6.02 -3.27 -7.21
CA GLU A 120 -4.56 -3.39 -7.07
C GLU A 120 -3.88 -3.37 -8.44
N GLN A 121 -4.37 -4.17 -9.39
CA GLN A 121 -3.87 -4.17 -10.77
C GLN A 121 -3.90 -2.77 -11.38
N TYR A 122 -5.05 -2.09 -11.31
CA TYR A 122 -5.18 -0.72 -11.77
C TYR A 122 -4.18 0.23 -11.07
N TYR A 123 -4.05 0.14 -9.75
CA TYR A 123 -3.14 1.00 -9.00
C TYR A 123 -1.68 0.81 -9.40
N TYR A 124 -1.21 -0.42 -9.52
CA TYR A 124 0.17 -0.70 -9.89
C TYR A 124 0.47 -0.28 -11.34
N GLU A 125 -0.48 -0.49 -12.25
CA GLU A 125 -0.37 -0.02 -13.63
C GLU A 125 -0.33 1.52 -13.69
N TYR A 126 -1.26 2.20 -13.01
CA TYR A 126 -1.28 3.67 -12.91
C TYR A 126 0.00 4.23 -12.28
N LYS A 127 0.53 3.55 -11.25
CA LYS A 127 1.81 3.91 -10.63
C LYS A 127 2.99 3.71 -11.60
N SER A 128 2.99 2.66 -12.42
CA SER A 128 4.00 2.45 -13.47
C SER A 128 3.99 3.59 -14.48
N TRP A 129 2.81 4.00 -14.94
CA TRP A 129 2.66 5.13 -15.86
C TRP A 129 3.33 6.41 -15.34
N ILE A 130 3.17 6.71 -14.04
CA ILE A 130 3.79 7.87 -13.39
C ILE A 130 5.30 7.69 -13.30
N LYS A 131 5.78 6.50 -12.88
CA LYS A 131 7.21 6.20 -12.78
C LYS A 131 7.92 6.32 -14.14
N GLU A 132 7.32 5.79 -15.20
CA GLU A 132 7.82 5.91 -16.57
C GLU A 132 7.87 7.37 -17.04
N THR A 133 6.92 8.19 -16.58
CA THR A 133 6.89 9.62 -16.88
C THR A 133 8.05 10.34 -16.17
N ASP A 134 8.32 10.04 -14.90
CA ASP A 134 9.50 10.54 -14.17
C ASP A 134 10.80 10.13 -14.87
N CYS A 135 10.92 8.86 -15.27
CA CYS A 135 12.09 8.35 -16.00
C CYS A 135 12.31 9.06 -17.34
N SER A 136 11.23 9.32 -18.09
CA SER A 136 11.31 9.98 -19.40
C SER A 136 11.64 11.46 -19.30
N LEU A 137 11.20 12.12 -18.23
CA LEU A 137 11.52 13.52 -17.94
C LEU A 137 12.94 13.69 -17.38
N GLY A 138 13.52 12.63 -16.80
CA GLY A 138 14.82 12.68 -16.13
C GLY A 138 14.78 13.33 -14.74
N PHE A 139 13.59 13.59 -14.20
CA PHE A 139 13.37 14.15 -12.86
C PHE A 139 12.02 13.72 -12.30
N SER A 140 11.82 13.83 -10.97
CA SER A 140 10.53 13.49 -10.37
C SER A 140 9.49 14.59 -10.60
N LEU A 141 8.26 14.21 -10.95
CA LEU A 141 7.11 15.10 -11.06
C LEU A 141 6.77 15.84 -9.74
N LYS A 142 7.27 15.35 -8.60
CA LYS A 142 7.21 16.05 -7.31
C LYS A 142 8.06 17.32 -7.29
N ASP A 143 9.17 17.32 -8.01
CA ASP A 143 10.16 18.40 -8.10
C ASP A 143 9.91 19.32 -9.30
N LEU A 144 8.82 19.10 -10.04
CA LEU A 144 8.43 19.90 -11.19
C LEU A 144 8.35 21.39 -10.79
N THR A 145 9.12 22.25 -11.46
CA THR A 145 9.04 23.71 -11.33
C THR A 145 8.18 24.33 -12.45
N VAL A 146 7.96 25.64 -12.42
CA VAL A 146 7.22 26.32 -13.51
C VAL A 146 8.03 26.31 -14.80
N GLU A 147 9.35 26.45 -14.69
CA GLU A 147 10.31 26.45 -15.79
C GLU A 147 10.36 25.05 -16.43
N LEU A 148 10.60 24.01 -15.61
CA LEU A 148 10.60 22.61 -16.07
C LEU A 148 9.26 22.22 -16.70
N PHE A 149 8.14 22.70 -16.14
CA PHE A 149 6.83 22.46 -16.75
C PHE A 149 6.74 23.08 -18.15
N LYS A 150 7.12 24.35 -18.33
CA LYS A 150 7.03 25.02 -19.64
C LYS A 150 7.92 24.35 -20.69
N GLU A 151 9.11 23.91 -20.30
CA GLU A 151 10.03 23.20 -21.20
C GLU A 151 9.50 21.83 -21.62
N ASN A 152 8.72 21.16 -20.76
CA ASN A 152 8.23 19.80 -20.97
C ASN A 152 6.71 19.71 -21.19
N GLU A 153 6.01 20.84 -21.36
CA GLU A 153 4.54 20.90 -21.38
C GLU A 153 3.95 20.03 -22.49
N GLY A 154 4.58 20.01 -23.67
CA GLY A 154 4.15 19.18 -24.80
C GLY A 154 4.19 17.69 -24.48
N TYR A 155 5.30 17.22 -23.90
CA TYR A 155 5.45 15.82 -23.50
C TYR A 155 4.47 15.45 -22.37
N ILE A 156 4.37 16.27 -21.32
CA ILE A 156 3.43 16.02 -20.21
C ILE A 156 2.00 15.98 -20.72
N THR A 157 1.64 16.87 -21.65
CA THR A 157 0.29 16.91 -22.23
C THR A 157 -0.02 15.69 -23.07
N GLN A 158 0.92 15.27 -23.91
CA GLN A 158 0.77 14.02 -24.67
C GLN A 158 0.62 12.83 -23.71
N ARG A 159 1.48 12.73 -22.70
CA ARG A 159 1.47 11.64 -21.73
C ARG A 159 0.15 11.56 -20.95
N VAL A 160 -0.42 12.69 -20.56
CA VAL A 160 -1.75 12.73 -19.91
C VAL A 160 -2.85 12.32 -20.89
N SER A 161 -2.78 12.71 -22.17
CA SER A 161 -3.73 12.29 -23.20
C SER A 161 -3.68 10.78 -23.45
N ASP A 162 -2.47 10.22 -23.52
CA ASP A 162 -2.25 8.79 -23.71
C ASP A 162 -2.80 8.00 -22.51
N LEU A 163 -2.53 8.47 -21.29
CA LEU A 163 -3.04 7.84 -20.06
C LEU A 163 -4.57 7.84 -20.03
N VAL A 164 -5.22 8.96 -20.40
CA VAL A 164 -6.69 9.07 -20.46
C VAL A 164 -7.26 8.06 -21.46
N SER A 165 -6.61 7.91 -22.62
CA SER A 165 -7.04 6.98 -23.67
C SER A 165 -6.83 5.52 -23.23
N HIS A 166 -5.69 5.24 -22.58
CA HIS A 166 -5.33 3.91 -22.09
C HIS A 166 -6.33 3.37 -21.05
N PHE A 167 -6.77 4.22 -20.12
CA PHE A 167 -7.72 3.84 -19.07
C PHE A 167 -9.19 4.15 -19.40
N GLU A 168 -9.52 4.39 -20.68
CA GLU A 168 -10.90 4.67 -21.07
C GLU A 168 -11.84 3.51 -20.70
N GLY A 169 -12.92 3.82 -19.99
CA GLY A 169 -13.89 2.82 -19.52
C GLY A 169 -13.46 2.03 -18.27
N ASN A 170 -12.25 2.27 -17.74
CA ASN A 170 -11.85 1.70 -16.47
C ASN A 170 -12.57 2.41 -15.31
N ILE A 171 -13.35 1.67 -14.52
CA ILE A 171 -14.19 2.22 -13.43
C ILE A 171 -13.39 3.02 -12.40
N TYR A 172 -12.16 2.60 -12.09
CA TYR A 172 -11.32 3.25 -11.09
C TYR A 172 -10.79 4.57 -11.63
N PHE A 173 -10.33 4.58 -12.87
CA PHE A 173 -9.86 5.78 -13.53
C PHE A 173 -11.00 6.79 -13.72
N ASP A 174 -12.12 6.34 -14.25
CA ASP A 174 -13.29 7.16 -14.52
C ASP A 174 -13.78 7.87 -13.25
N PHE A 175 -13.78 7.15 -12.12
CA PHE A 175 -14.26 7.67 -10.85
C PHE A 175 -13.22 8.51 -10.08
N LEU A 176 -11.96 8.07 -10.01
CA LEU A 176 -10.94 8.69 -9.16
C LEU A 176 -10.14 9.79 -9.88
N CYS A 177 -9.91 9.63 -11.19
CA CYS A 177 -8.83 10.32 -11.89
C CYS A 177 -9.32 11.16 -13.08
N LYS A 178 -10.29 10.68 -13.87
CA LYS A 178 -10.67 11.24 -15.18
C LYS A 178 -10.96 12.72 -15.13
N LYS A 179 -11.75 13.19 -14.16
CA LYS A 179 -12.08 14.62 -14.01
C LYS A 179 -10.82 15.50 -13.91
N ILE A 180 -9.86 15.09 -13.08
CA ILE A 180 -8.63 15.87 -12.83
C ILE A 180 -7.74 15.87 -14.09
N HIS A 181 -7.68 14.77 -14.82
CA HIS A 181 -6.93 14.67 -16.07
C HIS A 181 -7.56 15.52 -17.18
N LEU A 182 -8.88 15.47 -17.34
CA LEU A 182 -9.61 16.31 -18.30
C LEU A 182 -9.51 17.81 -17.95
N GLU A 183 -9.52 18.16 -16.66
CA GLU A 183 -9.26 19.53 -16.22
C GLU A 183 -7.84 19.99 -16.59
N TYR A 184 -6.83 19.13 -16.45
CA TYR A 184 -5.48 19.44 -16.94
C TYR A 184 -5.48 19.66 -18.45
N LEU A 185 -6.02 18.75 -19.25
CA LEU A 185 -6.04 18.85 -20.72
C LEU A 185 -6.75 20.12 -21.23
N LYS A 186 -7.80 20.58 -20.52
CA LYS A 186 -8.50 21.82 -20.85
C LYS A 186 -7.68 23.08 -20.58
N LYS A 187 -6.82 23.06 -19.56
CA LYS A 187 -6.00 24.22 -19.17
C LYS A 187 -4.71 23.74 -18.49
N PRO A 188 -3.70 23.35 -19.29
CA PRO A 188 -2.43 22.86 -18.77
C PRO A 188 -1.77 23.91 -17.86
N ASN A 189 -1.25 23.45 -16.74
CA ASN A 189 -0.36 24.22 -15.86
C ASN A 189 0.32 23.27 -14.88
N LYS A 190 1.45 23.71 -14.33
CA LYS A 190 2.24 23.01 -13.32
C LYS A 190 1.38 22.44 -12.18
N THR A 191 0.50 23.23 -11.59
CA THR A 191 -0.31 22.79 -10.43
C THR A 191 -1.27 21.66 -10.81
N ARG A 192 -1.87 21.72 -12.00
CA ARG A 192 -2.74 20.65 -12.50
C ARG A 192 -1.94 19.40 -12.89
N ALA A 193 -0.77 19.56 -13.49
CA ALA A 193 0.14 18.45 -13.80
C ALA A 193 0.52 17.66 -12.54
N CYS A 194 0.99 18.36 -11.49
CA CYS A 194 1.33 17.72 -10.20
C CYS A 194 0.13 17.06 -9.51
N LYS A 195 -1.11 17.49 -9.81
CA LYS A 195 -2.32 16.88 -9.27
C LYS A 195 -2.74 15.64 -10.05
N CYS A 196 -2.71 15.68 -11.39
CA CYS A 196 -3.15 14.57 -12.22
C CYS A 196 -2.11 13.44 -12.28
N LEU A 197 -0.82 13.72 -12.13
CA LEU A 197 0.24 12.71 -12.16
C LEU A 197 0.75 12.39 -10.76
N LYS A 198 -0.15 11.95 -9.87
CA LYS A 198 0.18 11.63 -8.48
C LYS A 198 -0.49 10.32 -8.06
N ASP A 199 0.32 9.30 -7.77
CA ASP A 199 -0.12 7.96 -7.36
C ASP A 199 -1.01 7.98 -6.11
N SER A 200 -0.73 8.91 -5.18
CA SER A 200 -1.52 9.07 -3.95
C SER A 200 -3.02 9.32 -4.20
N MET A 201 -3.40 9.80 -5.39
CA MET A 201 -4.78 10.01 -5.81
C MET A 201 -5.57 8.70 -5.87
N VAL A 202 -4.90 7.60 -6.22
CA VAL A 202 -5.49 6.25 -6.25
C VAL A 202 -5.20 5.51 -4.95
N TYR A 203 -3.97 5.62 -4.45
CA TYR A 203 -3.52 4.87 -3.27
C TYR A 203 -4.41 5.05 -2.04
N GLY A 204 -4.88 6.28 -1.76
CA GLY A 204 -5.71 6.54 -0.58
C GLY A 204 -7.02 5.73 -0.57
N SER A 205 -7.66 5.58 -1.73
CA SER A 205 -8.89 4.77 -1.86
C SER A 205 -8.59 3.26 -1.84
N LEU A 206 -7.48 2.82 -2.43
CA LEU A 206 -7.05 1.42 -2.35
C LEU A 206 -6.70 1.01 -0.91
N SER A 207 -5.97 1.86 -0.20
CA SER A 207 -5.64 1.71 1.21
C SER A 207 -6.92 1.61 2.07
N ALA A 208 -7.91 2.46 1.80
CA ALA A 208 -9.21 2.38 2.43
C ALA A 208 -9.93 1.06 2.18
N TYR A 209 -9.92 0.54 0.93
CA TYR A 209 -10.45 -0.80 0.64
C TYR A 209 -9.78 -1.84 1.55
N LYS A 210 -8.44 -1.89 1.56
CA LYS A 210 -7.69 -2.90 2.34
C LYS A 210 -8.05 -2.84 3.82
N LEU A 211 -8.12 -1.64 4.40
CA LEU A 211 -8.52 -1.44 5.79
C LEU A 211 -9.97 -1.84 6.04
N PHE A 212 -10.88 -1.49 5.15
CA PHE A 212 -12.29 -1.85 5.25
C PHE A 212 -12.47 -3.37 5.18
N TYR A 213 -11.85 -4.03 4.21
CA TYR A 213 -11.87 -5.49 4.07
C TYR A 213 -11.34 -6.19 5.32
N VAL A 214 -10.15 -5.79 5.80
CA VAL A 214 -9.56 -6.35 7.01
C VAL A 214 -10.47 -6.10 8.21
N GLY A 215 -10.95 -4.87 8.42
CA GLY A 215 -11.81 -4.51 9.53
C GLY A 215 -13.13 -5.28 9.55
N CYS A 216 -13.78 -5.44 8.40
CA CYS A 216 -15.01 -6.22 8.27
C CYS A 216 -14.76 -7.71 8.56
N SER A 217 -13.63 -8.26 8.11
CA SER A 217 -13.29 -9.68 8.31
C SER A 217 -13.00 -10.06 9.77
N ARG A 218 -12.86 -9.08 10.67
CA ARG A 218 -12.63 -9.33 12.11
C ARG A 218 -13.87 -9.73 12.88
N ALA A 219 -15.07 -9.43 12.37
CA ALA A 219 -16.32 -9.74 13.04
C ALA A 219 -16.73 -11.20 12.81
N ARG A 220 -16.99 -11.96 13.88
CA ARG A 220 -17.58 -13.30 13.82
C ARG A 220 -19.11 -13.30 13.81
N LYS A 221 -19.73 -12.34 14.50
CA LYS A 221 -21.20 -12.26 14.64
C LYS A 221 -21.72 -10.88 14.24
N ASN A 222 -21.26 -9.84 14.91
CA ASN A 222 -21.80 -8.49 14.75
C ASN A 222 -20.75 -7.54 14.18
N LEU A 223 -21.09 -6.86 13.09
CA LEU A 223 -20.30 -5.77 12.54
C LEU A 223 -21.16 -4.52 12.48
N THR A 224 -20.71 -3.45 13.13
CA THR A 224 -21.37 -2.14 13.09
C THR A 224 -20.40 -1.13 12.49
N ILE A 225 -20.83 -0.41 11.45
CA ILE A 225 -20.02 0.59 10.76
C ILE A 225 -20.56 1.98 11.10
N PHE A 226 -19.74 2.81 11.73
CA PHE A 226 -20.04 4.21 12.02
C PHE A 226 -19.45 5.11 10.95
N MET A 227 -20.27 6.02 10.43
CA MET A 227 -19.90 6.97 9.37
C MET A 227 -20.40 8.37 9.73
N ASP A 228 -19.64 9.41 9.41
CA ASP A 228 -20.09 10.80 9.53
C ASP A 228 -21.10 11.07 8.41
N LYS A 229 -22.36 11.29 8.80
CA LYS A 229 -23.47 11.58 7.88
C LYS A 229 -23.14 12.70 6.91
N ARG A 230 -22.44 13.75 7.36
CA ARG A 230 -22.10 14.93 6.54
C ARG A 230 -21.18 14.57 5.38
N LYS A 231 -20.34 13.55 5.55
CA LYS A 231 -19.39 13.10 4.53
C LYS A 231 -20.01 12.16 3.49
N VAL A 232 -21.19 11.60 3.76
CA VAL A 232 -21.90 10.70 2.84
C VAL A 232 -23.11 11.35 2.16
N LEU A 233 -23.50 12.57 2.53
CA LEU A 233 -24.72 13.23 2.02
C LEU A 233 -24.90 13.14 0.50
N ASN A 234 -23.82 13.29 -0.26
CA ASN A 234 -23.88 13.32 -1.72
C ASN A 234 -24.12 11.94 -2.37
N PHE A 235 -23.92 10.85 -1.63
CA PHE A 235 -24.05 9.48 -2.12
C PHE A 235 -24.77 8.57 -1.11
N GLU A 236 -25.52 9.16 -0.17
CA GLU A 236 -26.15 8.44 0.94
C GLU A 236 -27.14 7.38 0.43
N ALA A 237 -27.90 7.70 -0.62
CA ALA A 237 -28.89 6.80 -1.20
C ALA A 237 -28.23 5.53 -1.78
N ASP A 238 -27.19 5.71 -2.60
CA ASP A 238 -26.44 4.60 -3.20
C ASP A 238 -25.73 3.78 -2.12
N LEU A 239 -25.13 4.44 -1.13
CA LEU A 239 -24.47 3.76 -0.01
C LEU A 239 -25.46 2.94 0.82
N CYS A 240 -26.63 3.49 1.16
CA CYS A 240 -27.66 2.74 1.88
C CYS A 240 -28.11 1.52 1.07
N SER A 241 -28.34 1.69 -0.24
CA SER A 241 -28.71 0.59 -1.13
C SER A 241 -27.63 -0.50 -1.16
N LYS A 242 -26.35 -0.12 -1.29
CA LYS A 242 -25.22 -1.07 -1.28
C LYS A 242 -25.10 -1.80 0.05
N LEU A 243 -25.27 -1.10 1.18
CA LEU A 243 -25.22 -1.71 2.51
C LEU A 243 -26.36 -2.71 2.72
N ILE A 244 -27.59 -2.33 2.36
CA ILE A 244 -28.77 -3.21 2.48
C ILE A 244 -28.59 -4.46 1.61
N THR A 245 -28.18 -4.29 0.35
CA THR A 245 -27.93 -5.43 -0.56
C THR A 245 -26.77 -6.32 -0.11
N THR A 246 -25.80 -5.78 0.64
CA THR A 246 -24.71 -6.54 1.27
C THR A 246 -25.14 -7.22 2.58
N GLY A 247 -26.35 -6.94 3.10
CA GLY A 247 -26.90 -7.58 4.30
C GLY A 247 -26.84 -6.76 5.58
N PHE A 248 -26.54 -5.46 5.50
CA PHE A 248 -26.57 -4.56 6.66
C PHE A 248 -27.97 -3.99 6.91
N ASN A 249 -28.29 -3.79 8.18
CA ASN A 249 -29.36 -2.90 8.59
C ASN A 249 -28.81 -1.48 8.73
N VAL A 250 -29.48 -0.49 8.13
CA VAL A 250 -29.04 0.91 8.15
C VAL A 250 -29.89 1.72 9.13
N ASP A 251 -29.24 2.38 10.08
CA ASP A 251 -29.87 3.30 11.02
C ASP A 251 -29.34 4.73 10.77
N LYS A 252 -30.23 5.72 10.71
CA LYS A 252 -29.95 7.08 10.23
C LYS A 252 -29.89 8.14 11.34
N ARG A 253 -29.58 7.71 12.57
CA ARG A 253 -29.49 8.59 13.75
C ARG A 253 -28.53 9.76 13.54
#